data_AF-A0A957ZH71-F1
#
_entry.id   AF-A0A957ZH71-F1
#
_cell.length_a   1.000
_cell.length_b   1.000
_cell.length_c   1.000
_cell.angle_alpha   90.00
_cell.angle_beta   90.00
_cell.angle_gamma   90.00
#
_symmetry.space_group_name_H-M   'P 1'
#
loop_
_entity.id
_entity.type
_entity.pdbx_description
1 polymer ?
#
loop_
_entity_poly.entity_id
_entity_poly.type
_entity_poly.pdbx_seq_one_letter_code
_entity_poly.pdbx_strand_id
1 'polypeptide(L)' 'VPWQRVVNAQGKVSPRADHWGAEVQRLRLQEEGIAFDESYRMDLKAVRWAGPDREWLIENDFSLPEDRGVPPD' A
#
# COMPACT_ATOMS: atom_id res chain seq x y z
N VAL A 1 -3.78 12.66 6.86
CA VAL A 1 -3.45 11.70 5.79
C VAL A 1 -2.94 10.40 6.43
N PRO A 2 -3.51 9.21 6.10
CA PRO A 2 -3.12 7.92 6.67
C PRO A 2 -1.79 7.41 6.07
N TRP A 3 -0.71 8.12 6.37
CA TRP A 3 0.61 7.87 5.78
C TRP A 3 1.13 6.46 6.05
N GLN A 4 0.69 5.82 7.14
CA GLN A 4 1.15 4.47 7.52
C GLN A 4 0.82 3.39 6.48
N ARG A 5 -0.18 3.63 5.61
CA ARG A 5 -0.60 2.68 4.57
C ARG A 5 0.33 2.63 3.35
N VAL A 6 1.30 3.54 3.26
CA VAL A 6 2.24 3.59 2.13
C VAL A 6 3.49 2.80 2.48
N VAL A 7 3.67 1.64 1.83
CA VAL A 7 4.82 0.75 1.99
C VAL A 7 5.55 0.55 0.67
N ASN A 8 6.73 -0.05 0.71
CA ASN A 8 7.48 -0.32 -0.52
C ASN A 8 6.88 -1.50 -1.32
N ALA A 9 7.30 -1.63 -2.58
CA ALA A 9 6.86 -2.71 -3.47
C ALA A 9 7.25 -4.12 -3.00
N GLN A 10 8.11 -4.25 -1.99
CA GLN A 10 8.50 -5.54 -1.39
C GLN A 10 7.57 -5.97 -0.25
N GLY A 11 6.54 -5.18 0.06
CA GLY A 11 5.61 -5.42 1.18
C GLY A 11 6.20 -5.08 2.53
N LYS A 12 7.23 -4.22 2.58
CA LYS A 12 7.93 -3.85 3.82
C LYS A 12 7.76 -2.38 4.16
N VAL A 13 7.77 -2.10 5.47
CA VAL A 13 7.99 -0.75 5.97
C VAL A 13 9.43 -0.34 5.68
N SER A 14 9.61 0.76 4.97
CA SER A 14 10.95 1.28 4.63
C SER A 14 11.68 1.75 5.89
N PRO A 15 12.94 1.35 6.11
CA PRO A 15 13.74 1.83 7.22
C PRO A 15 13.97 3.34 7.09
N ARG A 16 13.89 4.05 8.21
CA ARG A 16 14.20 5.49 8.30
C ARG A 16 15.39 5.69 9.22
N ALA A 17 16.08 6.83 9.07
CA ALA A 17 17.26 7.17 9.87
C ALA A 17 16.92 7.24 11.38
N ASP A 18 15.71 7.64 11.71
CA ASP A 18 15.08 7.53 13.02
C ASP A 18 14.25 6.24 13.08
N HIS A 19 14.84 5.15 13.61
CA HIS A 19 14.21 3.83 13.70
C HIS A 19 12.76 3.85 14.24
N TRP A 20 12.40 4.85 15.04
CA TRP A 20 11.07 5.10 15.59
C TRP A 20 9.96 5.16 14.53
N GLY A 21 10.18 5.85 13.40
CA GLY A 21 9.14 6.03 12.38
C GLY A 21 8.68 4.72 11.74
N ALA A 22 9.62 3.78 11.56
CA ALA A 22 9.34 2.46 10.99
C ALA A 22 8.61 1.53 11.98
N GLU A 23 8.82 1.70 13.27
CA GLU A 23 8.11 0.93 14.30
C GLU A 23 6.67 1.42 14.46
N VAL A 24 6.48 2.74 14.55
CA VAL A 24 5.15 3.36 14.61
C VAL A 24 4.30 2.97 13.39
N GLN A 25 4.91 2.92 12.20
CA GLN A 25 4.20 2.48 11.00
C GLN A 25 3.76 1.01 11.10
N ARG A 26 4.63 0.12 11.58
CA ARG A 26 4.31 -1.30 11.76
C ARG A 26 3.18 -1.51 12.76
N LEU A 27 3.25 -0.83 13.91
CA LEU A 27 2.22 -0.92 14.95
C LEU A 27 0.86 -0.47 14.44
N ARG A 28 0.78 0.67 13.75
CA ARG A 28 -0.49 1.16 13.17
C ARG A 28 -1.06 0.21 12.13
N LEU A 29 -0.22 -0.39 11.30
CA LEU A 29 -0.66 -1.40 10.33
C LEU A 29 -1.20 -2.66 11.02
N GLN A 30 -0.56 -3.10 12.10
CA GLN A 30 -1.04 -4.22 12.91
C GLN A 30 -2.37 -3.92 13.61
N GLU A 31 -2.55 -2.70 14.13
CA GLU A 31 -3.83 -2.22 14.67
C GLU A 31 -4.96 -2.21 13.62
N GLU A 32 -4.61 -1.95 12.36
CA GLU A 32 -5.53 -2.06 11.21
C GLU A 32 -5.76 -3.52 10.75
N GLY A 33 -5.13 -4.50 11.40
CA GLY A 33 -5.29 -5.94 11.10
C GLY A 33 -4.35 -6.48 10.02
N ILE A 34 -3.33 -5.72 9.63
CA ILE A 34 -2.33 -6.16 8.65
C ILE A 34 -1.31 -7.08 9.32
N ALA A 35 -1.26 -8.33 8.88
CA ALA A 35 -0.29 -9.31 9.35
C ALA A 35 1.07 -9.13 8.65
N PHE A 36 2.13 -9.43 9.40
CA PHE A 36 3.50 -9.48 8.90
C PHE A 36 4.06 -10.90 9.08
N ASP A 37 4.85 -11.36 8.12
CA ASP A 37 5.62 -12.60 8.24
C ASP A 37 6.87 -12.41 9.14
N GLU A 38 7.60 -13.50 9.33
CA GLU A 38 8.86 -13.52 10.10
C GLU A 38 9.94 -12.58 9.53
N SER A 39 9.82 -12.17 8.27
CA SER A 39 10.71 -11.23 7.57
C SER A 39 10.19 -9.79 7.54
N TYR A 40 9.17 -9.46 8.33
CA TYR A 40 8.47 -8.17 8.34
C TYR A 40 7.92 -7.76 6.97
N ARG A 41 7.40 -8.72 6.20
CA ARG A 41 6.67 -8.49 4.94
C ARG A 41 5.19 -8.74 5.13
N MET A 42 4.36 -7.95 4.46
CA MET A 42 2.92 -8.22 4.29
C MET A 42 2.65 -8.80 2.90
N ASP A 43 1.61 -9.61 2.77
CA ASP A 43 1.13 -10.06 1.48
C ASP A 43 0.39 -8.92 0.76
N LEU A 44 1.11 -8.24 -0.14
CA LEU A 44 0.54 -7.14 -0.92
C LEU A 44 -0.62 -7.58 -1.81
N LYS A 45 -0.72 -8.85 -2.23
CA LYS A 45 -1.88 -9.28 -3.02
C LYS A 45 -3.17 -9.26 -2.19
N ALA A 46 -3.06 -9.55 -0.89
CA ALA A 46 -4.20 -9.56 0.02
C ALA A 46 -4.59 -8.16 0.50
N VAL A 47 -3.65 -7.23 0.63
CA VAL A 47 -3.89 -5.94 1.32
C VAL A 47 -3.69 -4.69 0.47
N ARG A 48 -3.15 -4.79 -0.76
CA ARG A 48 -2.97 -3.61 -1.62
C ARG A 48 -4.32 -2.99 -1.95
N TRP A 49 -4.33 -1.67 -2.03
CA TRP A 49 -5.47 -0.96 -2.59
C TRP A 49 -5.58 -1.27 -4.09
N ALA A 50 -6.77 -1.70 -4.53
CA ALA A 50 -7.06 -2.00 -5.94
C ALA A 50 -7.04 -0.75 -6.84
N GLY A 51 -6.98 0.44 -6.23
CA GLY A 51 -7.18 1.70 -6.92
C GLY A 51 -8.62 2.18 -6.80
N PRO A 52 -8.92 3.37 -7.33
CA PRO A 52 -10.26 3.91 -7.36
C PRO A 52 -11.13 3.19 -8.40
N ASP A 53 -12.45 3.28 -8.24
CA ASP A 53 -13.40 2.72 -9.19
C ASP A 53 -13.29 3.38 -10.57
N ARG A 54 -13.63 2.61 -11.61
CA ARG A 54 -13.55 3.05 -13.00
C ARG A 54 -14.43 4.27 -13.27
N GLU A 55 -15.64 4.29 -12.74
CA GLU A 55 -16.59 5.40 -12.89
C GLU A 55 -16.00 6.69 -12.29
N TRP A 56 -15.43 6.59 -11.08
CA TRP A 56 -14.78 7.72 -10.43
C TRP A 56 -13.62 8.29 -11.24
N LEU A 57 -12.81 7.43 -11.87
CA LEU A 57 -11.72 7.87 -12.74
C LEU A 57 -12.23 8.67 -13.95
N ILE A 58 -13.30 8.20 -14.59
CA ILE A 58 -13.91 8.85 -15.77
C ILE A 58 -14.52 10.20 -15.38
N GLU A 59 -15.27 10.25 -14.28
CA GLU A 59 -15.89 11.49 -13.79
C GLU A 59 -14.89 12.59 -13.45
N ASN A 60 -13.65 12.21 -13.08
CA ASN A 60 -12.59 13.14 -12.69
C ASN A 60 -11.50 13.29 -13.76
N ASP A 61 -11.75 12.86 -15.00
CA ASP A 61 -10.84 12.97 -16.14
C ASP A 61 -9.43 12.34 -15.89
N PHE A 62 -9.35 11.28 -15.08
CA PHE A 62 -8.11 10.53 -14.84
C PHE A 62 -7.95 9.36 -15.82
N SER A 63 -6.71 9.09 -16.24
CA SER A 63 -6.40 7.95 -17.11
C SER A 63 -6.72 6.61 -16.47
N LEU A 64 -7.30 5.70 -17.26
CA LEU A 64 -7.67 4.36 -16.80
C LEU A 64 -6.41 3.50 -16.60
N PRO A 65 -6.48 2.44 -15.76
CA PRO A 65 -5.36 1.52 -15.58
C PRO A 65 -4.86 0.89 -16.89
N GLU A 66 -5.79 0.61 -17.82
CA GLU A 66 -5.52 0.04 -19.15
C GLU A 66 -4.61 0.94 -20.00
N ASP A 67 -4.74 2.26 -19.87
CA ASP A 67 -3.94 3.24 -20.61
C ASP A 67 -2.46 3.23 -20.18
N ARG A 68 -2.17 2.69 -18.99
CA ARG A 68 -0.83 2.70 -18.40
C ARG A 68 0.03 1.51 -18.83
N GLY A 69 -0.52 0.61 -19.67
CA GLY A 69 0.20 -0.59 -20.12
C GLY A 69 0.52 -1.59 -19.00
N VAL A 70 -0.16 -1.47 -17.85
CA VAL A 70 -0.03 -2.41 -16.73
C VAL A 70 -1.00 -3.58 -16.99
N PRO A 71 -0.54 -4.85 -16.98
CA PRO A 71 -1.43 -5.99 -17.14
C PRO A 71 -2.51 -6.00 -16.05
N PRO A 72 -3.76 -6.40 -16.37
CA PRO A 72 -4.74 -6.69 -15.32
C PRO A 72 -4.22 -7.85 -14.45
N ASP A 73 -4.30 -7.69 -13.13
CA ASP A 73 -3.91 -8.73 -12.13
C ASP A 73 -4.78 -9.99 -12.23
#